data_AF-H9VWS6-F1
#
_entry.id   AF-H9VWS6-F1
#
_cell.length_a   1.000
_cell.length_b   1.000
_cell.length_c   1.000
_cell.angle_alpha   90.00
_cell.angle_beta   90.00
_cell.angle_gamma   90.00
#
_symmetry.space_group_name_H-M   'P 1'
#
loop_
_entity.id
_entity.type
_entity.pdbx_description
1 polymer ?
#
loop_
_entity_poly.entity_id
_entity_poly.type
_entity_poly.pdbx_seq_one_letter_code
_entity_poly.pdbx_strand_id
1 'polypeptide(L)'
;DMSSTGRAERLGAEAEQWNAARDLIKRLLVKDPRRRLGSARGAADIKKHPFFKNINWALIRSVPPPGVQQKLRRTKSSPADHCKIQKSARAAEAQPPDFDYY
;
A
#
# COMPACT_ATOMS: atom_id res chain seq x y z
N ASP A 1 -30.02 39.50 -0.10
CA ASP A 1 -28.74 38.87 -0.48
C ASP A 1 -28.35 37.91 0.63
N MET A 2 -28.47 36.59 0.38
CA MET A 2 -28.30 35.52 1.37
C MET A 2 -27.03 34.71 1.05
N SER A 3 -25.89 35.39 0.90
CA SER A 3 -24.64 34.77 0.42
C SER A 3 -23.48 34.73 1.41
N SER A 4 -23.67 35.09 2.70
CA SER A 4 -22.53 35.24 3.64
C SER A 4 -22.26 34.06 4.60
N THR A 5 -23.14 33.06 4.69
CA THR A 5 -23.03 31.99 5.72
C THR A 5 -22.05 30.85 5.36
N GLY A 6 -21.47 30.82 4.16
CA GLY A 6 -20.77 29.62 3.64
C GLY A 6 -19.25 29.52 3.84
N ARG A 7 -18.59 30.45 4.53
CA ARG A 7 -17.11 30.50 4.63
C ARG A 7 -16.56 29.89 5.94
N ALA A 8 -17.27 30.05 7.06
CA ALA A 8 -16.81 29.54 8.36
C ALA A 8 -16.93 28.00 8.46
N GLU A 9 -17.98 27.40 7.89
CA GLU A 9 -18.20 25.95 7.96
C GLU A 9 -17.17 25.13 7.18
N ARG A 10 -16.60 25.70 6.11
CA ARG A 10 -15.59 25.02 5.28
C ARG A 10 -14.26 24.80 6.00
N LEU A 11 -13.87 25.68 6.92
CA LEU A 11 -12.61 25.57 7.65
C LEU A 11 -12.63 24.46 8.71
N GLY A 12 -13.79 24.25 9.35
CA GLY A 12 -13.97 23.16 10.31
C GLY A 12 -13.83 21.78 9.65
N ALA A 13 -14.41 21.61 8.46
CA ALA A 13 -14.38 20.35 7.73
C ALA A 13 -12.96 19.94 7.29
N GLU A 14 -12.10 20.89 6.90
CA GLU A 14 -10.71 20.59 6.52
C GLU A 14 -9.86 20.18 7.73
N ALA A 15 -10.04 20.83 8.88
CA ALA A 15 -9.33 20.47 10.11
C ALA A 15 -9.68 19.04 10.56
N GLU A 16 -10.96 18.66 10.47
CA GLU A 16 -11.43 17.30 10.78
C GLU A 16 -10.81 16.25 9.85
N GLN A 17 -10.70 16.55 8.55
CA GLN A 17 -10.09 15.63 7.58
C GLN A 17 -8.61 15.39 7.88
N TRP A 18 -7.87 16.46 8.21
CA TRP A 18 -6.46 16.38 8.59
C TRP A 18 -6.26 15.60 9.90
N ASN A 19 -7.11 15.84 10.90
CA ASN A 19 -7.08 15.09 12.16
C ASN A 19 -7.35 13.60 11.93
N ALA A 20 -8.33 13.26 11.08
CA ALA A 20 -8.60 11.88 10.68
C ALA A 20 -7.41 11.25 9.93
N ALA A 21 -6.70 12.01 9.10
CA ALA A 21 -5.49 11.51 8.44
C ALA A 21 -4.38 11.19 9.45
N ARG A 22 -4.14 12.10 10.41
CA ARG A 22 -3.15 11.89 11.47
C ARG A 22 -3.49 10.68 12.34
N ASP A 23 -4.76 10.51 12.70
CA ASP A 23 -5.21 9.35 13.48
C ASP A 23 -4.98 8.04 12.71
N LEU A 24 -5.34 8.01 11.42
CA LEU A 24 -5.12 6.85 10.56
C LEU A 24 -3.65 6.42 10.56
N ILE A 25 -2.73 7.36 10.35
CA ILE A 25 -1.29 7.07 10.32
C ILE A 25 -0.80 6.59 11.68
N LYS A 26 -1.21 7.21 12.78
CA LYS A 26 -0.83 6.77 14.15
C LYS A 26 -1.25 5.32 14.40
N ARG A 27 -2.46 4.93 13.99
CA ARG A 27 -3.02 3.59 14.22
C ARG A 27 -2.41 2.53 13.29
N LEU A 28 -1.99 2.92 12.08
CA LEU A 28 -1.23 2.05 11.18
C LEU A 28 0.21 1.81 11.64
N LEU A 29 0.84 2.82 12.25
CA LEU A 29 2.23 2.78 12.69
C LEU A 29 2.40 2.37 14.17
N VAL A 30 1.43 1.66 14.74
CA VAL A 30 1.58 1.07 16.08
C VAL A 30 2.67 0.00 16.04
N LYS A 31 3.64 0.15 16.94
CA LYS A 31 4.81 -0.75 17.08
C LYS A 31 4.37 -2.19 17.33
N ASP A 32 3.44 -2.39 18.27
CA ASP A 32 2.87 -3.70 18.57
C ASP A 32 1.97 -4.18 17.42
N PRO A 33 2.29 -5.30 16.74
CA PRO A 33 1.49 -5.79 15.62
C PRO A 33 0.08 -6.19 16.03
N ARG A 34 -0.17 -6.63 17.28
CA ARG A 34 -1.51 -7.08 17.70
C ARG A 34 -2.49 -5.92 17.84
N ARG A 35 -1.96 -4.73 18.14
CA ARG A 35 -2.72 -3.48 18.35
C ARG A 35 -2.79 -2.61 17.09
N ARG A 36 -2.07 -2.97 16.04
CA ARG A 36 -2.04 -2.24 14.77
C ARG A 36 -3.41 -2.31 14.08
N LEU A 37 -3.80 -1.20 13.47
CA LEU A 37 -5.03 -1.14 12.68
C LEU A 37 -4.97 -2.16 11.53
N GLY A 38 -6.01 -3.00 11.43
CA GLY A 38 -6.09 -4.07 10.45
C GLY A 38 -5.63 -5.44 10.94
N SER A 39 -5.12 -5.57 12.17
CA SER A 39 -4.70 -6.88 12.69
C SER A 39 -5.86 -7.81 13.06
N ALA A 40 -7.03 -7.27 13.39
CA ALA A 40 -8.20 -8.07 13.77
C ALA A 40 -9.05 -8.49 12.56
N ARG A 41 -9.42 -7.54 11.68
CA ARG A 41 -10.34 -7.80 10.55
C ARG A 41 -9.72 -7.41 9.19
N GLY A 42 -8.40 -7.28 9.13
CA GLY A 42 -7.69 -6.93 7.91
C GLY A 42 -8.06 -5.56 7.36
N ALA A 43 -8.17 -5.47 6.04
CA ALA A 43 -8.52 -4.24 5.34
C ALA A 43 -9.89 -3.67 5.70
N ALA A 44 -10.79 -4.45 6.32
CA ALA A 44 -12.10 -3.94 6.74
C ALA A 44 -11.99 -2.84 7.81
N ASP A 45 -11.02 -2.95 8.74
CA ASP A 45 -10.81 -1.95 9.79
C ASP A 45 -10.27 -0.64 9.22
N ILE A 46 -9.43 -0.74 8.19
CA ILE A 46 -8.86 0.41 7.48
C ILE A 46 -9.96 1.14 6.71
N LYS A 47 -10.79 0.40 5.96
CA LYS A 47 -11.87 0.97 5.13
C LYS A 47 -12.95 1.69 5.95
N LYS A 48 -13.17 1.30 7.21
CA LYS A 48 -14.13 1.92 8.14
C LYS A 48 -13.65 3.23 8.77
N HIS A 49 -12.39 3.60 8.58
CA HIS A 49 -11.81 4.78 9.21
C HIS A 49 -12.49 6.09 8.73
N PRO A 50 -12.70 7.11 9.60
CA PRO A 50 -13.30 8.39 9.21
C PRO A 50 -12.59 9.10 8.05
N PHE A 51 -11.29 8.85 7.88
CA PHE A 51 -10.51 9.36 6.75
C PHE A 51 -11.09 8.91 5.40
N PHE A 52 -11.65 7.70 5.32
CA PHE A 52 -12.24 7.11 4.12
C PHE A 52 -13.77 7.18 4.08
N LYS A 53 -14.41 7.99 4.94
CA LYS A 53 -15.88 8.07 5.08
C LYS A 53 -16.61 8.39 3.75
N ASN A 54 -15.96 9.13 2.87
CA ASN A 54 -16.52 9.58 1.59
C ASN A 54 -16.15 8.66 0.41
N ILE A 55 -15.57 7.48 0.66
CA ILE A 55 -15.18 6.54 -0.39
C ILE A 55 -16.18 5.39 -0.48
N ASN A 56 -16.79 5.24 -1.66
CA ASN A 56 -17.55 4.04 -1.99
C ASN A 56 -16.60 2.95 -2.54
N TRP A 57 -16.18 2.03 -1.67
CA TRP A 57 -15.26 0.95 -2.00
C TRP A 57 -15.78 -0.02 -3.07
N ALA A 58 -17.10 -0.17 -3.24
CA ALA A 58 -17.68 -1.03 -4.28
C ALA A 58 -17.48 -0.46 -5.68
N LEU A 59 -17.36 0.88 -5.79
CA LEU A 59 -17.27 1.60 -7.07
C LEU A 59 -15.87 2.14 -7.39
N ILE A 60 -14.87 1.86 -6.55
CA ILE A 60 -13.54 2.48 -6.68
C ILE A 60 -12.88 2.23 -8.05
N ARG A 61 -13.21 1.12 -8.72
CA ARG A 61 -12.71 0.78 -10.06
C ARG A 61 -13.42 1.51 -11.21
N SER A 62 -14.65 1.99 -10.96
CA SER A 62 -15.45 2.71 -11.96
C SER A 62 -15.35 4.23 -11.82
N VAL A 63 -14.78 4.72 -10.71
CA VAL A 63 -14.53 6.16 -10.53
C VAL A 63 -13.38 6.58 -11.46
N PRO A 64 -13.53 7.69 -12.22
CA PRO A 64 -12.44 8.20 -13.05
C PRO A 64 -11.21 8.49 -12.19
N PRO A 65 -10.01 8.10 -12.63
CA PRO A 65 -8.80 8.30 -11.85
C PRO A 65 -8.56 9.79 -11.61
N PRO A 66 -8.02 10.17 -10.44
CA PRO A 66 -7.64 11.56 -10.21
C PRO A 66 -6.61 11.99 -11.26
N GLY A 67 -6.73 13.24 -11.73
CA GLY A 67 -5.82 13.81 -12.72
C GLY A 67 -4.38 13.75 -12.22
N VAL A 68 -3.54 12.98 -12.91
CA VAL A 68 -2.10 12.96 -12.66
C VAL A 68 -1.49 14.25 -13.19
N GLN A 69 -0.83 15.04 -12.34
CA GLN A 69 0.03 16.14 -12.82
C GLN A 69 1.26 15.52 -13.50
N GLN A 70 1.13 15.17 -14.77
CA GLN A 70 2.17 14.51 -15.55
C GLN A 70 3.36 15.45 -15.80
N LYS A 71 4.42 15.28 -15.03
CA LYS A 71 5.80 15.59 -15.45
C LYS A 71 6.82 14.53 -15.06
N LEU A 72 6.40 13.29 -14.81
CA LEU A 72 7.37 12.19 -14.71
C LEU A 72 7.68 11.70 -16.12
N ARG A 73 8.72 12.30 -16.73
CA ARG A 73 9.33 11.81 -17.96
C ARG A 73 9.74 10.37 -17.69
N ARG A 74 9.08 9.42 -18.35
CA ARG A 74 9.42 8.01 -18.26
C ARG A 74 10.82 7.84 -18.85
N THR A 75 11.85 7.78 -18.01
CA THR A 75 13.14 7.26 -18.44
C THR A 75 12.90 5.80 -18.74
N LYS A 76 13.00 5.42 -20.02
CA LYS A 76 12.99 4.02 -20.40
C LYS A 76 14.24 3.41 -19.75
N SER A 77 14.11 2.75 -18.60
CA SER A 77 15.15 1.82 -18.19
C SER A 77 15.18 0.73 -19.27
N SER A 78 16.32 0.65 -19.95
CA SER A 78 16.56 -0.37 -20.97
C SER A 78 16.33 -1.76 -20.35
N PRO A 79 15.62 -2.68 -21.02
CA PRO A 79 15.32 -4.02 -20.49
C PRO A 79 16.54 -4.97 -20.50
N ALA A 80 17.76 -4.44 -20.37
CA ALA A 80 19.00 -5.19 -20.65
C ALA A 80 19.72 -5.79 -19.43
N ASP A 81 19.21 -5.65 -18.20
CA ASP A 81 19.75 -6.39 -17.06
C ASP A 81 18.89 -7.62 -16.76
N HIS A 82 18.78 -8.52 -17.74
CA HIS A 82 18.36 -9.87 -17.45
C HIS A 82 19.44 -10.53 -16.56
N CYS A 83 19.01 -11.18 -15.49
CA CYS A 83 19.84 -12.15 -14.80
C CYS A 83 20.06 -13.32 -15.79
N LYS A 84 21.25 -13.40 -16.41
CA LYS A 84 21.75 -14.65 -17.00
C LYS A 84 21.84 -15.67 -15.85
N ILE A 85 20.77 -16.40 -15.56
CA ILE A 85 20.89 -17.66 -14.82
C ILE A 85 21.63 -18.60 -15.77
N GLN A 86 22.95 -18.67 -15.64
CA GLN A 86 23.75 -19.64 -16.35
C GLN A 86 23.44 -21.01 -15.76
N LYS A 87 22.83 -21.88 -16.58
CA LYS A 87 22.75 -23.31 -16.33
C LYS A 87 24.18 -23.87 -16.45
N SER A 88 24.92 -23.95 -15.34
CA SER A 88 26.16 -24.72 -15.29
C SER A 88 25.82 -26.16 -14.92
N ALA A 89 25.67 -26.99 -15.94
CA ALA A 89 25.77 -28.42 -15.78
C ALA A 89 27.25 -28.75 -15.52
N ARG A 90 27.57 -29.20 -14.30
CA ARG A 90 28.68 -30.13 -14.09
C ARG A 90 28.19 -31.25 -13.21
N ALA A 91 27.84 -32.35 -13.87
CA ALA A 91 27.87 -33.67 -13.28
C ALA A 91 29.30 -33.92 -12.76
N ALA A 92 29.41 -34.21 -11.48
CA ALA A 92 30.50 -34.96 -10.90
C ALA A 92 29.87 -35.81 -9.79
N GLU A 93 29.48 -37.00 -10.21
CA GLU A 93 29.38 -38.23 -9.44
C GLU A 93 30.04 -38.15 -8.05
N ALA A 94 29.24 -37.93 -7.02
CA ALA A 94 29.59 -38.32 -5.67
C ALA A 94 29.06 -39.74 -5.51
N GLN A 95 29.95 -40.73 -5.60
CA GLN A 95 29.68 -42.08 -5.11
C GLN A 95 29.14 -41.94 -3.68
N PRO A 96 27.96 -42.50 -3.35
CA PRO A 96 27.49 -42.49 -1.97
C PRO A 96 28.57 -43.15 -1.11
N PRO A 97 28.90 -42.62 0.08
CA PRO A 97 29.84 -43.30 0.96
C PRO A 97 29.30 -44.70 1.18
N ASP A 98 30.15 -45.68 0.84
CA ASP A 98 29.92 -47.09 1.06
C ASP A 98 29.47 -47.25 2.51
N PHE A 99 28.23 -47.69 2.67
CA PHE A 99 27.63 -47.91 3.96
C PHE A 99 28.16 -49.25 4.45
N ASP A 100 29.46 -49.29 4.77
CA ASP A 100 30.07 -50.41 5.47
C ASP A 100 29.58 -50.39 6.91
N TYR A 101 28.42 -51.01 7.07
CA TYR A 101 27.77 -51.40 8.29
C TYR A 101 28.62 -52.50 8.95
N TYR A 102 29.50 -52.12 9.87
CA TYR A 102 29.90 -52.90 11.04
C TYR A 102 30.49 -52.01 12.14
#